data_AF-A0A7W1DK92-F1
#
_entry.id   AF-A0A7W1DK92-F1
#
_cell.length_a   1.000
_cell.length_b   1.000
_cell.length_c   1.000
_cell.angle_alpha   90.00
_cell.angle_beta   90.00
_cell.angle_gamma   90.00
#
_symmetry.space_group_name_H-M   'P 1'
#
loop_
_entity.id
_entity.type
_entity.pdbx_description
1 polymer ?
#
loop_
_entity_poly.entity_id
_entity_poly.type
_entity_poly.pdbx_seq_one_letter_code
_entity_poly.pdbx_strand_id
1 'polypeptide(L)'
;MAEREAALWFAFRGDRLLVFEEAPVRVPLAGAPDELGLDILFRWEIGDLGGHACWAVEVGADTQPPEGMVFEDLRGLFYRVDEDFFRMAGGAKQIVGWHATHRFCGRCGGETEPA
;
A
#
# COMPACT_ATOMS: atom_id res chain seq x y z
N MET A 1 12.96 -8.77 22.73
CA MET A 1 11.61 -8.42 22.27
C MET A 1 11.81 -7.26 21.34
N ALA A 2 11.75 -7.47 20.02
CA ALA A 2 12.05 -6.41 19.07
C ALA A 2 10.95 -5.35 19.16
N GLU A 3 11.30 -4.10 19.49
CA GLU A 3 10.45 -2.96 19.14
C GLU A 3 10.17 -3.09 17.66
N ARG A 4 8.92 -3.39 17.30
CA ARG A 4 8.48 -3.32 15.91
C ARG A 4 8.31 -1.84 15.63
N GLU A 5 9.35 -1.21 15.08
CA GLU A 5 9.24 0.16 14.60
C GLU A 5 8.06 0.25 13.63
N ALA A 6 7.20 1.24 13.85
CA ALA A 6 6.00 1.39 13.06
C ALA A 6 6.37 1.72 11.60
N ALA A 7 5.65 1.12 10.66
CA ALA A 7 5.90 1.22 9.23
C ALA A 7 4.76 1.96 8.53
N LEU A 8 5.06 2.63 7.41
CA LEU A 8 4.10 3.31 6.55
C LEU A 8 3.49 2.31 5.56
N TRP A 9 2.16 2.25 5.54
CA TRP A 9 1.40 1.25 4.78
C TRP A 9 0.74 1.88 3.55
N PHE A 10 1.38 1.76 2.39
CA PHE A 10 0.82 2.19 1.09
C PHE A 10 -0.13 1.10 0.56
N ALA A 11 -1.32 1.04 1.14
CA ALA A 11 -2.34 0.03 0.84
C ALA A 11 -3.24 0.44 -0.33
N PHE A 12 -3.39 -0.45 -1.30
CA PHE A 12 -4.17 -0.24 -2.52
C PHE A 12 -5.35 -1.19 -2.61
N ARG A 13 -6.52 -0.62 -2.87
CA ARG A 13 -7.72 -1.36 -3.32
C ARG A 13 -7.91 -1.08 -4.81
N GLY A 14 -7.44 -2.00 -5.64
CA GLY A 14 -7.25 -1.75 -7.06
C GLY A 14 -6.25 -0.60 -7.28
N ASP A 15 -6.70 0.50 -7.88
CA ASP A 15 -5.85 1.65 -8.23
C ASP A 15 -5.81 2.78 -7.20
N ARG A 16 -6.54 2.63 -6.09
CA ARG A 16 -6.78 3.68 -5.09
C ARG A 16 -5.99 3.42 -3.82
N LEU A 17 -5.28 4.43 -3.34
CA LEU A 17 -4.45 4.41 -2.14
C LEU A 17 -5.29 4.73 -0.90
N LEU A 18 -5.10 3.97 0.18
CA LEU A 18 -5.67 4.27 1.50
C LEU A 18 -4.92 5.44 2.13
N VAL A 19 -5.65 6.50 2.44
CA VAL A 19 -5.13 7.70 3.13
C VAL A 19 -6.13 8.14 4.20
N PHE A 20 -5.67 8.93 5.16
CA PHE A 20 -6.60 9.64 6.05
C PHE A 20 -7.40 10.70 5.28
N GLU A 21 -8.68 10.86 5.62
CA GLU A 21 -9.58 11.83 4.97
C GLU A 21 -9.15 13.29 5.22
N GLU A 22 -8.63 13.55 6.41
CA GLU A 22 -8.21 14.88 6.82
C GLU A 22 -6.81 15.22 6.31
N ALA A 23 -6.62 16.48 5.90
CA ALA A 23 -5.30 17.00 5.58
C ALA A 23 -4.41 17.08 6.85
N PRO A 24 -3.09 16.88 6.74
CA PRO A 24 -2.35 16.56 5.52
C PRO A 24 -2.56 15.10 5.07
N VAL A 25 -2.48 14.87 3.75
CA VAL A 25 -2.57 13.53 3.16
C VAL A 25 -1.44 12.66 3.70
N ARG A 26 -1.80 11.55 4.32
CA ARG A 26 -0.86 10.59 4.90
C ARG A 26 -1.42 9.17 4.80
N VAL A 27 -0.53 8.19 4.70
CA VAL A 27 -0.88 6.76 4.83
C VAL A 27 -0.86 6.34 6.29
N PRO A 28 -1.52 5.24 6.67
CA PRO A 28 -1.44 4.71 8.02
C PRO A 28 -0.01 4.32 8.42
N LEU A 29 0.35 4.63 9.67
CA LEU A 29 1.56 4.19 10.34
C LEU A 29 1.17 3.17 11.41
N ALA A 30 1.64 1.92 11.28
CA ALA A 30 1.29 0.84 12.20
C ALA A 30 2.40 -0.20 12.32
N GLY A 31 2.45 -0.92 13.45
CA GLY A 31 3.45 -1.96 13.68
C GLY A 31 3.15 -3.25 12.90
N ALA A 32 1.86 -3.51 12.65
CA ALA A 32 1.36 -4.67 11.93
C ALA A 32 0.20 -4.31 11.00
N PRO A 33 0.00 -5.08 9.93
CA PRO A 33 -1.16 -4.88 9.07
C PRO A 33 -2.49 -5.24 9.75
N ASP A 34 -2.49 -6.22 10.65
CA ASP A 34 -3.69 -6.64 11.40
C ASP A 34 -4.26 -5.51 12.27
N GLU A 35 -3.41 -4.55 12.69
CA GLU A 35 -3.82 -3.36 13.45
C GLU A 35 -4.69 -2.41 12.60
N LEU A 36 -4.61 -2.50 11.28
CA LEU A 36 -5.36 -1.66 10.35
C LEU A 36 -6.71 -2.27 9.96
N GLY A 37 -7.00 -3.52 10.33
CA GLY A 37 -8.22 -4.21 9.93
C GLY A 37 -8.35 -4.42 8.41
N LEU A 38 -7.23 -4.49 7.70
CA LEU A 38 -7.18 -4.67 6.24
C LEU A 38 -7.06 -6.15 5.87
N ASP A 39 -7.82 -6.59 4.88
CA ASP A 39 -7.66 -7.91 4.26
C ASP A 39 -6.51 -7.87 3.26
N ILE A 40 -5.31 -8.27 3.70
CA ILE A 40 -4.09 -8.22 2.87
C ILE A 40 -3.98 -9.44 1.97
N LEU A 41 -3.92 -9.17 0.66
CA LEU A 41 -3.66 -10.19 -0.36
C LEU A 41 -2.18 -10.30 -0.71
N PHE A 42 -1.45 -9.19 -0.65
CA PHE A 42 -0.04 -9.12 -0.98
C PHE A 42 0.63 -7.95 -0.26
N ARG A 43 1.91 -8.12 0.11
CA ARG A 43 2.74 -7.04 0.65
C ARG A 43 4.18 -7.16 0.20
N TRP A 44 4.83 -6.01 0.02
CA TRP A 44 6.25 -5.93 -0.33
C TRP A 44 6.89 -4.71 0.35
N GLU A 45 8.08 -4.87 0.92
CA GLU A 45 8.83 -3.76 1.50
C GLU A 45 9.48 -2.95 0.37
N ILE A 46 9.27 -1.64 0.37
CA ILE A 46 9.65 -0.74 -0.73
C ILE A 46 10.68 0.32 -0.32
N GLY A 47 11.27 0.17 0.86
CA GLY A 47 12.33 1.03 1.39
C GLY A 47 11.88 1.88 2.56
N ASP A 48 12.45 3.08 2.68
CA ASP A 48 12.24 4.01 3.78
C ASP A 48 11.69 5.35 3.28
N LEU A 49 10.80 5.95 4.06
CA LEU A 49 10.36 7.34 3.88
C LEU A 49 10.30 8.03 5.25
N GLY A 50 11.16 9.02 5.44
CA GLY A 50 11.19 9.80 6.68
C GLY A 50 11.63 9.00 7.91
N GLY A 51 12.44 7.95 7.73
CA GLY A 51 12.89 7.07 8.82
C GLY A 51 11.88 5.97 9.18
N HIS A 52 10.83 5.79 8.39
CA HIS A 52 9.89 4.69 8.50
C HIS A 52 10.01 3.73 7.32
N ALA A 53 10.13 2.44 7.63
CA ALA A 53 9.96 1.39 6.64
C ALA A 53 8.61 1.54 5.93
N CYS A 54 8.60 1.32 4.62
CA CYS A 54 7.44 1.50 3.75
C CYS A 54 7.04 0.16 3.14
N TRP A 55 5.74 -0.11 3.12
CA TRP A 55 5.18 -1.32 2.54
C TRP A 55 4.18 -0.97 1.43
N ALA A 56 4.36 -1.57 0.26
CA ALA A 56 3.31 -1.65 -0.74
C ALA A 56 2.37 -2.80 -0.38
N VAL A 57 1.06 -2.56 -0.38
CA VAL A 57 0.07 -3.56 0.01
C VAL A 57 -1.08 -3.61 -0.99
N GLU A 58 -1.48 -4.81 -1.39
CA GLU A 58 -2.74 -5.07 -2.07
C GLU A 58 -3.76 -5.57 -1.04
N VAL A 59 -4.95 -4.95 -1.04
CA VAL A 59 -6.07 -5.41 -0.20
C VAL A 59 -7.21 -5.97 -1.04
N GLY A 60 -8.04 -6.81 -0.43
CA GLY A 60 -9.23 -7.37 -1.05
C GLY A 60 -10.16 -6.30 -1.64
N ALA A 61 -10.82 -6.62 -2.76
CA ALA A 61 -11.71 -5.68 -3.46
C ALA A 61 -12.88 -5.19 -2.59
N ASP A 62 -13.31 -5.99 -1.62
CA ASP A 62 -14.40 -5.68 -0.70
C ASP A 62 -13.91 -5.05 0.63
N THR A 63 -12.59 -4.86 0.79
CA THR A 63 -12.00 -4.23 1.99
C THR A 63 -12.56 -2.84 2.18
N GLN A 64 -13.19 -2.58 3.32
CA GLN A 64 -13.68 -1.25 3.67
C GLN A 64 -12.53 -0.43 4.29
N PRO A 65 -12.46 0.89 4.00
CA PRO A 65 -11.48 1.72 4.69
C PRO A 65 -11.84 1.80 6.19
N PRO A 66 -10.84 1.81 7.08
CA PRO A 66 -11.06 2.11 8.49
C PRO A 66 -11.66 3.51 8.70
N GLU A 67 -12.20 3.75 9.90
CA GLU A 67 -12.78 5.05 10.25
C GLU A 67 -11.78 6.20 10.07
N GLY A 68 -12.22 7.30 9.46
CA GLY A 68 -11.38 8.47 9.17
C GLY A 68 -10.39 8.28 8.02
N MET A 69 -10.52 7.19 7.26
CA MET A 69 -9.70 6.90 6.08
C MET A 69 -10.55 6.69 4.83
N VAL A 70 -9.93 6.88 3.67
CA VAL A 70 -10.57 6.72 2.37
C VAL A 70 -9.59 6.13 1.36
N PHE A 71 -10.13 5.36 0.42
CA PHE A 71 -9.40 4.94 -0.78
C PHE A 71 -9.53 6.00 -1.88
N GLU A 72 -8.44 6.72 -2.15
CA GLU A 72 -8.39 7.84 -3.09
C GLU A 72 -7.51 7.54 -4.32
N ASP A 73 -7.85 8.10 -5.49
CA ASP A 73 -7.03 7.97 -6.70
C ASP A 73 -5.71 8.73 -6.54
N LEU A 74 -4.59 8.05 -6.80
CA LEU A 74 -3.25 8.61 -6.60
C LEU A 74 -3.02 9.90 -7.40
N ARG A 75 -3.58 10.04 -8.62
CA ARG A 75 -3.40 11.26 -9.42
C ARG A 75 -4.06 12.47 -8.75
N GLY A 76 -5.18 12.25 -8.06
CA GLY A 76 -5.87 13.29 -7.29
C GLY A 76 -5.08 13.77 -6.07
N LEU A 77 -4.09 13.00 -5.63
CA LEU A 77 -3.20 13.36 -4.52
C LEU A 77 -2.02 14.25 -4.95
N PHE A 78 -1.67 14.29 -6.24
CA PHE A 78 -0.42 14.88 -6.75
C PHE A 78 -0.11 16.30 -6.22
N TYR A 79 -1.12 17.17 -6.11
CA TYR A 79 -0.95 18.55 -5.64
C TYR A 79 -1.05 18.73 -4.12
N ARG A 80 -1.35 17.66 -3.36
CA ARG A 80 -1.56 17.68 -1.90
C ARG A 80 -0.45 16.99 -1.10
N VAL A 81 0.50 16.36 -1.79
CA VAL A 81 1.62 15.62 -1.17
C VAL A 81 2.94 16.15 -1.70
N ASP A 82 4.02 15.86 -0.98
CA ASP A 82 5.37 16.15 -1.46
C ASP A 82 5.83 15.11 -2.51
N GLU A 83 6.95 15.43 -3.17
CA GLU A 83 7.52 14.62 -4.26
C GLU A 83 7.97 13.24 -3.77
N ASP A 84 8.54 13.15 -2.57
CA ASP A 84 9.07 11.90 -2.04
C ASP A 84 7.95 10.91 -1.70
N PHE A 85 6.89 11.39 -1.06
CA PHE A 85 5.68 10.61 -0.84
C PHE A 85 5.06 10.17 -2.17
N PHE A 86 4.92 11.08 -3.13
CA PHE A 86 4.31 10.74 -4.42
C PHE A 86 5.13 9.70 -5.19
N ARG A 87 6.46 9.83 -5.17
CA ARG A 87 7.38 8.85 -5.77
C ARG A 87 7.25 7.49 -5.09
N MET A 88 7.18 7.45 -3.76
CA MET A 88 7.00 6.21 -2.99
C MET A 88 5.66 5.53 -3.30
N ALA A 89 4.56 6.29 -3.27
CA ALA A 89 3.23 5.80 -3.58
C ALA A 89 3.11 5.32 -5.04
N GLY A 90 3.76 6.01 -5.98
CA GLY A 90 3.82 5.60 -7.38
C GLY A 90 4.56 4.27 -7.57
N GLY A 91 5.70 4.09 -6.90
CA GLY A 91 6.43 2.82 -6.91
C GLY A 91 5.63 1.69 -6.27
N ALA A 92 4.99 1.95 -5.13
CA ALA A 92 4.12 0.99 -4.45
C ALA A 92 2.99 0.50 -5.36
N LYS A 93 2.34 1.44 -6.07
CA LYS A 93 1.30 1.14 -7.04
C LYS A 93 1.78 0.22 -8.16
N GLN A 94 2.98 0.46 -8.68
CA GLN A 94 3.56 -0.39 -9.75
C GLN A 94 3.82 -1.81 -9.26
N ILE A 95 4.33 -1.97 -8.03
CA ILE A 95 4.60 -3.27 -7.42
C ILE A 95 3.30 -4.06 -7.20
N VAL A 96 2.28 -3.42 -6.62
CA VAL A 96 0.95 -4.05 -6.45
C VAL A 96 0.32 -4.40 -7.81
N GLY A 97 0.39 -3.48 -8.79
CA GLY A 97 -0.13 -3.72 -10.12
C GLY A 97 0.57 -4.87 -10.86
N TRP A 98 1.88 -5.02 -10.67
CA TRP A 98 2.62 -6.16 -11.19
C TRP A 98 2.13 -7.47 -10.56
N HIS A 99 2.01 -7.54 -9.23
CA HIS A 99 1.51 -8.72 -8.53
C HIS A 99 0.12 -9.12 -9.04
N ALA A 100 -0.83 -8.18 -9.10
CA ALA A 100 -2.19 -8.42 -9.55
C ALA A 100 -2.27 -8.96 -11.00
N THR A 101 -1.31 -8.60 -11.86
CA THR A 101 -1.29 -9.02 -13.27
C THR A 101 -0.38 -10.22 -13.56
N HIS A 102 0.49 -10.60 -12.61
CA HIS A 102 1.48 -11.66 -12.79
C HIS A 102 1.35 -12.81 -11.79
N ARG A 103 0.32 -12.82 -10.94
CA ARG A 103 0.01 -13.88 -9.95
C ARG A 103 -0.07 -15.29 -10.55
N PHE A 104 -0.32 -15.42 -11.86
CA PHE A 104 -0.37 -16.69 -12.56
C PHE A 104 0.58 -16.71 -13.75
N CYS A 105 1.20 -17.87 -14.01
CA CYS A 105 2.11 -18.05 -15.12
C CYS A 105 1.35 -18.04 -16.45
N GLY A 106 1.67 -17.09 -17.33
CA GLY A 106 1.07 -17.02 -18.68
C GLY A 106 1.33 -18.25 -19.57
N ARG A 107 2.23 -19.16 -19.18
CA ARG A 107 2.50 -20.42 -19.90
C ARG A 107 1.63 -21.59 -19.40
N CYS A 108 1.52 -21.79 -18.09
CA CYS A 108 0.90 -23.00 -17.53
C CYS A 108 -0.30 -22.73 -16.62
N GLY A 109 -0.58 -21.48 -16.27
CA GLY A 109 -1.68 -21.10 -15.38
C GLY A 109 -1.45 -21.38 -13.89
N GLY A 110 -0.29 -21.92 -13.49
CA GLY A 110 0.06 -22.10 -12.08
C GLY A 110 0.33 -20.77 -11.36
N GLU A 111 0.12 -20.72 -10.04
CA GLU A 111 0.48 -19.56 -9.21
C GLU A 111 1.99 -19.29 -9.28
N THR A 112 2.36 -18.01 -9.31
CA THR A 112 3.74 -17.53 -9.30
C THR A 112 4.08 -16.94 -7.94
N GLU A 113 5.34 -17.06 -7.55
CA GLU A 113 5.87 -16.40 -6.36
C GLU A 113 6.91 -15.36 -6.80
N PRO A 114 6.84 -14.12 -6.26
CA PRO A 114 7.91 -13.15 -6.43
C PRO A 114 9.20 -13.70 -5.79
N ALA A 115 10.33 -13.57 -6.50
CA ALA A 115 11.64 -14.06 -6.07
C ALA A 115 12.32 -13.13 -5.06
#